data_AF-A0AAV6LGW7-F1
#
_entry.id   AF-A0AAV6LGW7-F1
#
_cell.length_a   1.000
_cell.length_b   1.000
_cell.length_c   1.000
_cell.angle_alpha   90.00
_cell.angle_beta   90.00
_cell.angle_gamma   90.00
#
_symmetry.space_group_name_H-M   'P 1'
#
loop_
_entity.id
_entity.type
_entity.pdbx_description
1 polymer ?
#
loop_
_entity_poly.entity_id
_entity_poly.type
_entity_poly.pdbx_seq_one_letter_code
_entity_poly.pdbx_strand_id
1 'polypeptide(L)'
;MSSAKFDVEKFDGKNNFGMWQCEVMDVLIQQELDYTLEDKPEDLDARDWDRINRQACGFIRMCLDKDQKYFVMRETNAKMDNKEDTTDGMDNKEDTGKREEAAKSKH
;
A
#
# COMPACT_ATOMS: atom_id res chain seq x y z
N MET A 1 -17.15 -14.90 16.21
CA MET A 1 -16.92 -13.46 16.21
C MET A 1 -18.17 -12.78 15.68
N SER A 2 -18.78 -11.88 16.45
CA SER A 2 -19.88 -11.06 15.96
C SER A 2 -19.35 -10.17 14.83
N SER A 3 -19.94 -10.27 13.65
CA SER A 3 -19.76 -9.28 12.57
C SER A 3 -20.41 -7.98 13.02
N ALA A 4 -19.75 -7.23 13.89
CA ALA A 4 -20.11 -5.85 14.15
C ALA A 4 -20.00 -5.12 12.80
N LYS A 5 -21.15 -4.68 12.26
CA LYS A 5 -21.18 -3.83 11.08
C LYS A 5 -20.92 -2.43 11.59
N PHE A 6 -19.70 -1.94 11.40
CA PHE A 6 -19.36 -0.56 11.63
C PHE A 6 -19.91 0.28 10.47
N ASP A 7 -20.65 1.32 10.80
CA ASP A 7 -21.21 2.25 9.83
C ASP A 7 -20.36 3.52 9.86
N VAL A 8 -19.22 3.46 9.17
CA VAL A 8 -18.36 4.63 8.93
C VAL A 8 -18.77 5.20 7.59
N GLU A 9 -19.08 6.49 7.55
CA GLU A 9 -19.36 7.18 6.29
C GLU A 9 -18.13 7.06 5.37
N LYS A 10 -18.36 6.75 4.09
CA LYS A 10 -17.23 6.66 3.15
C LYS A 10 -16.63 8.03 2.89
N PHE A 11 -15.31 8.10 2.84
CA PHE A 11 -14.63 9.32 2.40
C PHE A 11 -14.77 9.47 0.88
N ASP A 12 -15.40 10.56 0.46
CA ASP A 12 -15.63 10.88 -0.95
C ASP A 12 -14.68 11.96 -1.47
N GLY A 13 -13.84 12.53 -0.61
CA GLY A 13 -12.95 13.64 -0.92
C GLY A 13 -13.56 15.02 -0.67
N LYS A 14 -14.81 15.09 -0.20
CA LYS A 14 -15.54 16.34 0.07
C LYS A 14 -16.00 16.43 1.53
N ASN A 15 -16.30 15.29 2.16
CA ASN A 15 -16.60 15.25 3.59
C ASN A 15 -15.39 15.62 4.46
N ASN A 16 -15.65 15.87 5.74
CA ASN A 16 -14.61 16.31 6.67
C ASN A 16 -13.60 15.18 6.92
N PHE A 17 -12.40 15.32 6.34
CA PHE A 17 -11.35 14.32 6.48
C PHE A 17 -10.95 14.03 7.93
N GLY A 18 -10.89 15.04 8.79
CA GLY A 18 -10.51 14.86 10.20
C GLY A 18 -11.56 14.05 10.98
N MET A 19 -12.85 14.30 10.73
CA MET A 19 -13.93 13.51 11.33
C MET A 19 -13.90 12.07 10.83
N TRP A 20 -13.80 11.89 9.51
CA TRP A 20 -13.71 10.56 8.89
C TRP A 20 -12.51 9.77 9.41
N GLN A 21 -11.34 10.41 9.50
CA GLN A 21 -10.13 9.79 10.01
C GLN A 21 -10.31 9.35 11.48
N CYS A 22 -10.95 10.17 12.30
CA CYS A 22 -11.27 9.83 13.70
C CYS A 22 -12.14 8.57 13.79
N GLU A 23 -13.23 8.50 13.01
CA GLU A 23 -14.14 7.34 13.01
C GLU A 23 -13.47 6.07 12.49
N VAL A 24 -12.67 6.16 11.41
CA VAL A 24 -11.87 5.01 10.93
C VAL A 24 -10.92 4.53 12.01
N MET A 25 -10.32 5.44 12.77
CA MET A 25 -9.37 5.08 13.83
C MET A 25 -10.04 4.39 15.00
N ASP A 26 -11.19 4.89 15.43
CA ASP A 26 -11.99 4.24 16.48
C ASP A 26 -12.37 2.80 16.09
N VAL A 27 -12.70 2.56 14.82
CA VAL A 27 -13.00 1.20 14.36
C VAL A 27 -11.76 0.33 14.24
N LEU A 28 -10.62 0.86 13.79
CA LEU A 28 -9.36 0.09 13.76
C LEU A 28 -8.95 -0.35 15.17
N ILE A 29 -9.09 0.51 16.18
CA ILE A 29 -8.86 0.16 17.59
C ILE A 29 -9.84 -0.95 18.03
N GLN A 30 -11.13 -0.82 17.71
CA GLN A 30 -12.13 -1.84 18.03
C GLN A 30 -11.90 -3.18 17.31
N GLN A 31 -11.14 -3.18 16.22
CA GLN A 31 -10.74 -4.37 15.48
C GLN A 31 -9.34 -4.87 15.86
N GLU A 32 -8.64 -4.20 16.79
CA GLU A 32 -7.25 -4.50 17.16
C GLU A 32 -6.33 -4.48 15.91
N LEU A 33 -6.49 -3.44 15.08
CA LEU A 33 -5.70 -3.23 13.85
C LEU A 33 -4.92 -1.92 13.85
N ASP A 34 -5.12 -1.06 14.84
CA ASP A 34 -4.53 0.28 14.95
C ASP A 34 -2.98 0.26 14.94
N TYR A 35 -2.38 -0.73 15.59
CA TYR A 35 -0.91 -0.87 15.62
C TYR A 35 -0.29 -1.11 14.24
N THR A 36 -1.06 -1.51 13.23
CA THR A 36 -0.56 -1.67 11.84
C THR A 36 -0.25 -0.33 11.16
N LEU A 37 -0.65 0.78 11.78
CA LEU A 37 -0.32 2.14 11.33
C LEU A 37 1.06 2.59 11.82
N GLU A 38 1.69 1.81 12.69
CA GLU A 38 3.05 2.01 13.15
C GLU A 38 4.04 1.07 12.42
N ASP A 39 5.30 1.09 12.82
CA ASP A 39 6.30 0.15 12.31
C ASP A 39 6.06 -1.26 12.84
N LYS A 40 6.44 -2.27 12.03
CA LYS A 40 6.33 -3.68 12.43
C LYS A 40 7.12 -3.92 13.73
N PRO A 41 6.51 -4.48 14.79
CA PRO A 41 7.23 -4.92 15.97
C PRO A 41 8.32 -5.96 15.64
N GLU A 42 9.47 -5.88 16.30
CA GLU A 42 10.60 -6.80 16.03
C GLU A 42 10.27 -8.26 16.32
N ASP A 43 9.43 -8.49 17.34
CA ASP A 43 9.01 -9.79 17.85
C ASP A 43 7.89 -10.45 17.05
N LEU A 44 7.26 -9.73 16.12
CA LEU A 44 6.18 -10.25 15.28
C LEU A 44 6.72 -10.84 13.97
N ASP A 45 6.30 -12.06 13.63
CA ASP A 45 6.70 -12.71 12.37
C ASP A 45 6.23 -11.91 11.14
N ALA A 46 7.06 -11.88 10.09
CA ALA A 46 6.79 -11.11 8.88
C ALA A 46 5.50 -11.55 8.16
N ARG A 47 5.19 -12.85 8.14
CA ARG A 47 3.97 -13.36 7.51
C ARG A 47 2.73 -12.97 8.31
N ASP A 48 2.82 -13.04 9.64
CA ASP A 48 1.70 -12.64 10.51
C ASP A 48 1.47 -11.13 10.44
N TRP A 49 2.53 -10.32 10.44
CA TRP A 49 2.45 -8.89 10.18
C TRP A 49 1.79 -8.59 8.84
N ASP A 50 2.28 -9.19 7.75
CA ASP A 50 1.73 -9.00 6.40
C ASP A 50 0.23 -9.31 6.33
N ARG A 51 -0.21 -10.36 7.04
CA ARG A 51 -1.64 -10.71 7.10
C ARG A 51 -2.45 -9.60 7.75
N ILE A 52 -2.02 -9.13 8.92
CA ILE A 52 -2.77 -8.15 9.72
C ILE A 52 -2.73 -6.77 9.06
N ASN A 53 -1.57 -6.35 8.58
CA ASN A 53 -1.40 -5.12 7.81
C ASN A 53 -2.26 -5.12 6.53
N ARG A 54 -2.39 -6.26 5.82
CA ARG A 54 -3.33 -6.38 4.69
C ARG A 54 -4.80 -6.28 5.12
N GLN A 55 -5.16 -6.74 6.32
CA GLN A 55 -6.51 -6.59 6.86
C GLN A 55 -6.81 -5.11 7.11
N ALA A 56 -5.90 -4.36 7.73
CA ALA A 56 -6.04 -2.93 7.93
C ALA A 56 -6.13 -2.16 6.60
N CYS A 57 -5.27 -2.47 5.62
CA CYS A 57 -5.37 -1.91 4.27
C CYS A 57 -6.72 -2.21 3.60
N GLY A 58 -7.25 -3.43 3.80
CA GLY A 58 -8.57 -3.83 3.33
C GLY A 58 -9.67 -2.99 3.97
N PHE A 59 -9.60 -2.81 5.29
CA PHE A 59 -10.55 -2.02 6.07
C PHE A 59 -10.57 -0.55 5.63
N ILE A 60 -9.41 0.12 5.60
CA ILE A 60 -9.29 1.52 5.16
C ILE A 60 -9.88 1.68 3.75
N ARG A 61 -9.57 0.78 2.81
CA ARG A 61 -10.13 0.78 1.45
C ARG A 61 -11.64 0.51 1.39
N MET A 62 -12.27 -0.04 2.42
CA MET A 62 -13.73 -0.19 2.50
C MET A 62 -14.41 1.11 2.97
N CYS A 63 -13.70 1.93 3.75
CA CYS A 63 -14.13 3.25 4.22
C CYS A 63 -13.95 4.37 3.18
N LEU A 64 -13.54 4.04 1.95
CA LEU A 64 -13.39 4.99 0.84
C LEU A 64 -14.50 4.83 -0.18
N ASP A 65 -14.92 5.93 -0.79
CA ASP A 65 -15.71 5.89 -2.02
C ASP A 65 -14.86 5.33 -3.19
N LYS A 66 -15.49 4.88 -4.27
CA LYS A 66 -14.84 4.25 -5.42
C LYS A 66 -13.76 5.13 -6.05
N ASP A 67 -14.04 6.43 -6.17
CA ASP A 67 -13.12 7.37 -6.81
C ASP A 67 -11.85 7.56 -5.95
N GLN A 68 -12.00 7.66 -4.63
CA GLN A 68 -10.87 7.75 -3.70
C GLN A 68 -10.11 6.42 -3.61
N LYS A 69 -10.85 5.30 -3.58
CA LYS A 69 -10.29 3.94 -3.51
C LYS A 69 -9.39 3.62 -4.70
N TYR A 70 -9.67 4.16 -5.89
CA TYR A 70 -8.87 3.91 -7.09
C TYR A 70 -7.40 4.30 -6.89
N PHE A 71 -7.14 5.41 -6.21
CA PHE A 71 -5.77 5.91 -5.99
C PHE A 71 -4.94 5.02 -5.06
N VAL A 72 -5.59 4.35 -4.09
CA VAL A 72 -4.92 3.54 -3.07
C VAL A 72 -5.17 2.04 -3.23
N MET A 73 -5.81 1.60 -4.31
CA MET A 73 -6.24 0.20 -4.46
C MET A 73 -5.08 -0.81 -4.45
N ARG A 74 -3.85 -0.38 -4.77
CA ARG A 74 -2.63 -1.20 -4.78
C ARG A 74 -1.77 -1.04 -3.53
N GLU A 75 -2.14 -0.16 -2.61
CA GLU A 75 -1.39 0.00 -1.37
C GLU A 75 -1.46 -1.26 -0.51
N THR A 76 -0.31 -1.61 0.04
CA THR A 76 -0.12 -2.83 0.84
C THR A 76 0.44 -2.53 2.23
N ASN A 77 0.67 -1.26 2.56
CA ASN A 77 1.04 -0.79 3.88
C ASN A 77 -0.06 0.13 4.41
N ALA A 78 -0.53 -0.14 5.64
CA ALA A 78 -1.55 0.68 6.28
C ALA A 78 -0.95 1.99 6.79
N LYS A 79 0.33 1.98 7.15
CA LYS A 79 1.12 3.18 7.43
C LYS A 79 1.37 3.94 6.13
N MET A 80 1.04 5.24 6.12
CA MET A 80 1.52 6.14 5.08
C MET A 80 2.99 6.47 5.36
N ASP A 81 3.88 5.78 4.65
CA ASP A 81 5.25 6.26 4.54
C ASP A 81 5.20 7.49 3.61
N ASN A 82 5.61 8.66 4.11
CA ASN A 82 5.96 9.79 3.25
C ASN A 82 7.15 9.34 2.39
N LYS A 83 6.89 8.62 1.30
CA LYS A 83 7.91 8.26 0.33
C LYS A 83 8.33 9.56 -0.33
N GLU A 84 9.47 10.10 0.11
CA GLU A 84 10.28 10.90 -0.78
C GLU A 84 10.58 10.03 -2.00
N ASP A 85 10.11 10.47 -3.16
CA ASP A 85 10.21 9.79 -4.44
C ASP A 85 11.67 9.37 -4.68
N THR A 86 11.98 8.10 -4.46
CA THR A 86 13.22 7.48 -4.95
C THR A 86 12.84 6.62 -6.14
N THR A 87 12.68 7.29 -7.28
CA THR A 87 12.74 6.64 -8.59
C THR A 87 14.17 6.14 -8.81
N ASP A 88 14.44 4.90 -8.47
CA ASP A 88 15.58 4.19 -9.05
C ASP A 88 15.24 2.71 -9.24
N GLY A 89 15.44 2.22 -10.46
CA GLY A 89 15.29 0.80 -10.80
C GLY A 89 14.18 0.45 -11.80
N MET A 90 14.06 1.18 -12.91
CA MET A 90 13.57 0.57 -14.16
C MET A 90 14.76 -0.04 -14.91
N ASP A 91 15.13 -1.26 -14.55
CA ASP A 91 16.01 -2.09 -15.38
C ASP A 91 15.24 -2.57 -16.63
N ASN A 92 15.23 -1.73 -17.66
CA ASN A 92 14.92 -2.14 -19.02
C ASN A 92 16.06 -3.04 -19.53
N LYS A 93 15.87 -4.35 -19.47
CA LYS A 93 16.65 -5.30 -20.28
C LYS A 93 16.22 -5.16 -21.74
N GLU A 94 16.83 -4.25 -22.48
CA GLU A 94 16.85 -4.31 -23.94
C GLU A 94 17.90 -5.33 -24.38
N ASP A 95 17.37 -6.46 -24.85
CA ASP A 95 18.05 -7.44 -25.69
C ASP A 95 18.44 -6.76 -27.02
N THR A 96 19.74 -6.63 -27.30
CA THR A 96 20.22 -6.31 -28.66
C THR A 96 21.30 -7.29 -29.08
N GLY A 97 20.95 -8.08 -30.09
CA GLY A 97 21.77 -9.13 -30.65
C GLY A 97 22.92 -8.66 -31.55
N LYS A 98 23.97 -9.48 -31.56
CA LYS A 98 24.84 -9.87 -32.68
C LYS A 98 24.96 -8.90 -33.88
N ARG A 99 26.16 -8.34 -34.05
CA ARG A 99 26.96 -8.42 -35.30
C ARG A 99 28.36 -7.87 -35.06
N GLU A 100 29.38 -8.73 -35.02
CA GLU A 100 30.76 -8.30 -35.26
C GLU A 100 31.16 -8.79 -36.65
N GLU A 101 31.43 -7.81 -37.50
CA GLU A 101 31.66 -7.94 -38.92
C GLU A 101 33.14 -8.28 -39.18
N ALA A 102 33.38 -9.36 -39.93
CA ALA A 102 34.69 -9.69 -40.42
C ALA A 102 35.07 -8.81 -41.62
N ALA A 103 36.11 -7.99 -41.49
CA ALA A 103 37.01 -7.53 -42.56
C ALA A 103 38.06 -6.57 -41.94
N LYS A 104 39.34 -6.51 -42.29
CA LYS A 104 40.24 -7.16 -43.26
C LYS A 104 41.65 -6.63 -42.93
N SER A 105 42.66 -7.52 -42.98
CA SER A 105 43.97 -7.37 -43.63
C SER A 105 44.86 -6.13 -43.40
N LYS A 106 46.16 -6.44 -43.15
CA LYS A 106 47.42 -5.66 -43.24
C LYS A 106 47.94 -5.28 -41.84
N HIS A 107 49.08 -5.79 -41.36
CA HIS A 107 50.37 -6.01 -42.05
C HIS A 107 51.06 -7.28 -41.58
#